data_AF-A0A967SXN9-F1
#
_entry.id   AF-A0A967SXN9-F1
#
_cell.length_a   1.000
_cell.length_b   1.000
_cell.length_c   1.000
_cell.angle_alpha   90.00
_cell.angle_beta   90.00
_cell.angle_gamma   90.00
#
_symmetry.space_group_name_H-M   'P 1'
#
loop_
_entity.id
_entity.type
_entity.pdbx_description
1 polymer ?
#
loop_
_entity_poly.entity_id
_entity_poly.type
_entity_poly.pdbx_seq_one_letter_code
_entity_poly.pdbx_strand_id
1 'polypeptide(L)'
;MVIGCSKQAPKTTTELKEDIQAELNSLNGDFAVAFKTLDDTAETVLINEQEMFHAASTMKTPVMIELFKQAEAGQFTLDDSIEVKNEFRSIVDSSRYQMDINEDSEGELYEQIGQKR
;
A
#
# COMPACT_ATOMS: atom_id res chain seq x y z
N MET A 1 -28.19 7.83 38.67
CA MET A 1 -28.63 7.48 37.31
C MET A 1 -27.50 6.68 36.67
N VAL A 2 -27.62 5.35 36.63
CA VAL A 2 -26.57 4.47 36.09
C VAL A 2 -26.80 4.37 34.59
N ILE A 3 -25.95 5.01 33.80
CA ILE A 3 -25.96 4.89 32.33
C ILE A 3 -25.27 3.56 32.02
N GLY A 4 -26.06 2.52 31.76
CA GLY A 4 -25.55 1.23 31.32
C GLY A 4 -25.05 1.35 29.88
N CYS A 5 -23.82 0.89 29.62
CA CYS A 5 -23.35 0.64 28.26
C CYS A 5 -24.32 -0.32 27.58
N SER A 6 -25.09 0.17 26.61
CA SER A 6 -25.79 -0.72 25.70
C SER A 6 -24.71 -1.46 24.90
N LYS A 7 -24.68 -2.78 25.01
CA LYS A 7 -24.02 -3.62 24.00
C LYS A 7 -24.78 -3.36 22.70
N GLN A 8 -24.28 -2.47 21.86
CA GLN A 8 -24.77 -2.33 20.50
C GLN A 8 -24.64 -3.70 19.83
N ALA A 9 -25.72 -4.16 19.22
CA ALA A 9 -25.67 -5.36 18.40
C ALA A 9 -24.60 -5.18 17.32
N PRO A 10 -23.87 -6.24 16.95
CA PRO A 10 -22.88 -6.16 15.87
C PRO A 10 -23.59 -5.69 14.60
N LYS A 11 -23.04 -4.65 13.96
CA LYS A 11 -23.57 -4.10 12.71
C LYS A 11 -23.41 -5.13 11.59
N THR A 12 -24.42 -5.23 10.74
CA THR A 12 -24.35 -5.97 9.48
C THR A 12 -23.44 -5.26 8.48
N THR A 13 -22.94 -5.97 7.47
CA THR A 13 -22.15 -5.37 6.38
C THR A 13 -22.96 -4.35 5.57
N THR A 14 -24.29 -4.53 5.47
CA THR A 14 -25.19 -3.56 4.85
C THR A 14 -25.24 -2.24 5.63
N GLU A 15 -25.49 -2.31 6.94
CA GLU A 15 -25.49 -1.11 7.81
C GLU A 15 -24.12 -0.42 7.79
N LEU A 16 -23.03 -1.20 7.84
CA LEU A 16 -21.66 -0.66 7.74
C LEU A 16 -21.42 0.06 6.40
N LYS A 17 -21.90 -0.51 5.28
CA LYS A 17 -21.77 0.12 3.96
C LYS A 17 -22.52 1.46 3.91
N GLU A 18 -23.73 1.51 4.45
CA GLU A 18 -24.53 2.74 4.49
C GLU A 18 -23.85 3.83 5.33
N ASP A 19 -23.32 3.47 6.50
CA ASP A 19 -22.59 4.39 7.37
C ASP A 19 -21.34 4.95 6.69
N ILE A 20 -20.52 4.08 6.08
CA ILE A 20 -19.33 4.49 5.33
C ILE A 20 -19.72 5.43 4.19
N GLN A 21 -20.75 5.07 3.41
CA GLN A 21 -21.18 5.91 2.29
C GLN A 21 -21.68 7.28 2.77
N ALA A 22 -22.39 7.35 3.90
CA ALA A 22 -22.84 8.61 4.48
C ALA A 22 -21.65 9.49 4.91
N GLU A 23 -20.61 8.89 5.50
CA GLU A 23 -19.38 9.60 5.87
C GLU A 23 -18.64 10.10 4.62
N LEU A 24 -18.41 9.23 3.63
CA LEU A 24 -17.71 9.60 2.39
C LEU A 24 -18.46 10.69 1.60
N ASN A 25 -19.80 10.62 1.54
CA ASN A 25 -20.62 11.63 0.86
C ASN A 25 -20.58 13.02 1.54
N SER A 26 -20.15 13.09 2.80
CA SER A 26 -19.97 14.38 3.51
C SER A 26 -18.64 15.06 3.18
N LEU A 27 -17.74 14.36 2.50
CA LEU A 27 -16.40 14.81 2.12
C LEU A 27 -16.33 15.09 0.62
N ASN A 28 -15.39 15.94 0.21
CA ASN A 28 -15.06 16.15 -1.20
C ASN A 28 -13.89 15.24 -1.59
N GLY A 29 -14.10 14.39 -2.59
CA GLY A 29 -13.06 13.53 -3.14
C GLY A 29 -13.64 12.30 -3.84
N ASP A 30 -12.78 11.59 -4.56
CA ASP A 30 -13.09 10.28 -5.12
C ASP A 30 -12.70 9.21 -4.08
N PHE A 31 -13.63 8.32 -3.77
CA PHE A 31 -13.44 7.31 -2.74
C PHE A 31 -13.84 5.92 -3.26
N ALA A 32 -13.03 4.93 -2.93
CA ALA A 32 -13.35 3.53 -3.10
C ALA A 32 -13.00 2.75 -1.82
N VAL A 33 -13.82 1.75 -1.51
CA VAL A 33 -13.64 0.88 -0.35
C VAL A 33 -13.89 -0.56 -0.78
N ALA A 34 -12.93 -1.42 -0.47
CA ALA A 34 -13.07 -2.85 -0.56
C ALA A 34 -12.73 -3.47 0.80
N PHE A 35 -13.73 -4.00 1.48
CA PHE A 35 -13.58 -4.72 2.73
C PHE A 35 -14.18 -6.11 2.59
N LYS A 36 -13.54 -7.08 3.23
CA LYS A 36 -13.92 -8.47 3.22
C LYS A 36 -13.39 -9.15 4.47
N THR A 37 -14.21 -9.98 5.12
CA THR A 37 -13.71 -10.80 6.22
C THR A 37 -12.88 -11.97 5.70
N LEU A 38 -11.90 -12.42 6.49
CA LEU A 38 -11.05 -13.55 6.09
C LEU A 38 -11.75 -14.90 6.29
N ASP A 39 -12.67 -14.99 7.26
CA ASP A 39 -13.34 -16.24 7.63
C ASP A 39 -14.58 -16.52 6.76
N ASP A 40 -15.40 -15.50 6.46
CA ASP A 40 -16.52 -15.60 5.52
C ASP A 40 -16.36 -14.58 4.38
N THR A 41 -15.91 -15.10 3.25
CA THR A 41 -15.65 -14.30 2.06
C THR A 41 -16.88 -13.67 1.41
N ALA A 42 -18.10 -14.07 1.80
CA ALA A 42 -19.34 -13.45 1.34
C ALA A 42 -19.63 -12.13 2.08
N GLU A 43 -19.13 -11.97 3.32
CA GLU A 43 -19.26 -10.73 4.08
C GLU A 43 -18.29 -9.67 3.54
N THR A 44 -18.84 -8.77 2.73
CA THR A 44 -18.09 -7.73 2.03
C THR A 44 -18.76 -6.36 2.13
N VAL A 45 -17.94 -5.32 2.05
CA VAL A 45 -18.39 -3.94 1.78
C VAL A 45 -17.59 -3.45 0.59
N LEU A 46 -18.28 -3.27 -0.53
CA LEU A 46 -17.71 -2.82 -1.79
C LEU A 46 -18.37 -1.51 -2.22
N ILE A 47 -17.57 -0.47 -2.41
CA ILE A 47 -17.94 0.87 -2.87
C ILE A 47 -16.90 1.26 -3.91
N ASN A 48 -17.31 1.44 -5.17
CA ASN A 48 -16.44 1.80 -6.30
C ASN A 48 -15.16 0.94 -6.41
N GLU A 49 -15.20 -0.33 -6.03
CA GLU A 49 -14.02 -1.17 -5.82
C GLU A 49 -13.20 -1.45 -7.09
N GLN A 50 -13.80 -1.23 -8.25
CA GLN A 50 -13.18 -1.39 -9.57
C GLN A 50 -12.66 -0.07 -10.15
N GLU A 51 -12.82 1.04 -9.43
CA GLU A 51 -12.27 2.33 -9.82
C GLU A 51 -10.74 2.35 -9.63
N MET A 52 -10.04 3.02 -10.55
CA MET A 52 -8.59 3.03 -10.58
C MET A 52 -8.02 4.20 -9.77
N PHE A 53 -7.20 3.89 -8.77
CA PHE A 53 -6.50 4.88 -7.95
C PHE A 53 -4.99 4.79 -8.14
N HIS A 54 -4.30 5.92 -7.89
CA HIS A 54 -2.85 5.92 -7.77
C HIS A 54 -2.43 5.11 -6.54
N ALA A 55 -1.72 4.00 -6.75
CA ALA A 55 -1.31 3.12 -5.67
C ALA A 55 -0.35 3.79 -4.66
N ALA A 56 0.42 4.81 -5.07
CA ALA A 56 1.46 5.42 -4.24
C ALA A 56 2.33 4.34 -3.56
N SER A 57 2.63 4.51 -2.26
CA SER A 57 3.45 3.53 -1.53
C SER A 57 2.77 2.16 -1.32
N THR A 58 1.47 1.98 -1.60
CA THR A 58 0.83 0.66 -1.54
C THR A 58 1.34 -0.29 -2.63
N MET A 59 1.91 0.25 -3.72
CA MET A 59 2.63 -0.54 -4.74
C MET A 59 3.78 -1.37 -4.16
N LYS A 60 4.35 -1.01 -3.00
CA LYS A 60 5.41 -1.80 -2.37
C LYS A 60 4.93 -3.20 -1.96
N THR A 61 3.65 -3.38 -1.65
CA THR A 61 3.10 -4.68 -1.27
C THR A 61 3.27 -5.73 -2.38
N PRO A 62 2.79 -5.52 -3.63
CA PRO A 62 3.04 -6.49 -4.70
C PRO A 62 4.53 -6.64 -5.05
N VAL A 63 5.35 -5.61 -4.87
CA VAL A 63 6.81 -5.73 -5.02
C VAL A 63 7.39 -6.72 -3.99
N MET A 64 6.98 -6.61 -2.72
CA MET A 64 7.41 -7.54 -1.67
C MET A 64 6.90 -8.97 -1.90
N ILE A 65 5.66 -9.13 -2.40
CA ILE A 65 5.12 -10.46 -2.75
C ILE A 65 6.01 -11.15 -3.78
N GLU A 66 6.40 -10.45 -4.83
CA GLU A 66 7.29 -11.01 -5.86
C GLU A 66 8.71 -11.23 -5.34
N LEU A 67 9.25 -10.32 -4.50
CA LEU A 67 10.55 -10.49 -3.85
C LEU A 67 10.63 -11.80 -3.05
N PHE A 68 9.65 -12.05 -2.15
CA PHE A 68 9.62 -13.26 -1.34
C PHE A 68 9.44 -14.53 -2.18
N LYS A 69 8.62 -14.46 -3.23
CA LYS A 69 8.41 -15.58 -4.16
C LYS A 69 9.69 -15.96 -4.90
N GLN A 70 10.50 -14.99 -5.34
CA GLN A 70 11.78 -15.27 -5.99
C GLN A 70 12.84 -15.80 -5.02
N ALA A 71 12.84 -15.30 -3.77
CA ALA A 71 13.69 -15.83 -2.71
C ALA A 71 13.33 -17.30 -2.38
N GLU A 72 12.04 -17.63 -2.28
CA GLU A 72 11.56 -19.00 -2.10
C GLU A 72 11.93 -19.91 -3.28
N ALA A 73 11.95 -19.36 -4.50
CA ALA A 73 12.43 -20.05 -5.70
C ALA A 73 13.96 -20.15 -5.81
N GLY A 74 14.71 -19.68 -4.79
CA GLY A 74 16.16 -19.78 -4.72
C GLY A 74 16.92 -18.93 -5.73
N GLN A 75 16.30 -17.88 -6.29
CA GLN A 75 16.99 -16.98 -7.24
C GLN A 75 18.02 -16.07 -6.55
N PHE A 76 17.77 -15.74 -5.28
CA PHE A 76 18.62 -14.97 -4.38
C PHE A 76 18.20 -15.28 -2.93
N THR A 77 18.95 -14.81 -1.94
CA THR A 77 18.54 -14.83 -0.53
C THR A 77 18.15 -13.43 -0.06
N LEU A 78 17.34 -13.33 1.00
CA LEU A 78 16.94 -12.04 1.56
C LEU A 78 18.09 -11.30 2.25
N ASP A 79 19.17 -12.01 2.58
CA ASP A 79 20.40 -11.46 3.14
C ASP A 79 21.42 -11.08 2.05
N ASP A 80 21.06 -11.23 0.77
CA ASP A 80 21.94 -10.85 -0.33
C ASP A 80 22.08 -9.33 -0.39
N SER A 81 23.33 -8.89 -0.51
CA SER A 81 23.63 -7.47 -0.62
C SER A 81 23.45 -6.94 -2.06
N ILE A 82 22.89 -5.75 -2.21
CA ILE A 82 22.80 -5.04 -3.49
C ILE A 82 23.66 -3.77 -3.48
N GLU A 83 24.16 -3.38 -4.65
CA GLU A 83 24.90 -2.12 -4.80
C GLU A 83 23.92 -0.93 -4.79
N VAL A 84 24.12 0.02 -3.88
CA VAL A 84 23.30 1.23 -3.81
C VAL A 84 23.68 2.16 -4.97
N LYS A 85 22.71 2.49 -5.82
CA LYS A 85 22.88 3.39 -6.97
C LYS A 85 21.86 4.52 -6.93
N ASN A 86 22.34 5.74 -7.15
CA ASN A 86 21.49 6.91 -7.44
C ASN A 86 21.38 7.15 -8.95
N GLU A 87 21.17 6.07 -9.71
CA GLU A 87 20.87 6.18 -11.13
C GLU A 87 20.05 4.99 -11.61
N PHE A 88 19.12 5.27 -12.52
CA PHE A 88 18.44 4.23 -13.29
C PHE A 88 18.07 4.76 -14.67
N ARG A 89 17.71 3.84 -15.56
CA ARG A 89 17.14 4.19 -16.87
C ARG A 89 15.62 4.14 -16.79
N SER A 90 14.98 5.24 -17.17
CA SER A 90 13.53 5.31 -17.26
C SER A 90 12.98 4.22 -18.17
N ILE A 91 11.97 3.49 -17.72
CA ILE A 91 11.27 2.50 -18.54
C ILE A 91 10.42 3.14 -19.65
N VAL A 92 10.14 4.45 -19.55
CA VAL A 92 9.31 5.19 -20.51
C VAL A 92 10.10 5.53 -21.77
N ASP A 93 11.35 6.00 -21.61
CA ASP A 93 12.14 6.58 -22.71
C ASP A 93 13.64 6.23 -22.67
N SER A 94 14.07 5.37 -21.74
CA SER A 94 15.47 4.99 -21.51
C SER A 94 16.42 6.13 -21.12
N SER A 95 15.90 7.33 -20.85
CA SER A 95 16.68 8.44 -20.33
C SER A 95 17.30 8.07 -18.99
N ARG A 96 18.50 8.60 -18.72
CA ARG A 96 19.18 8.40 -17.44
C ARG A 96 18.57 9.37 -16.43
N TYR A 97 18.06 8.83 -15.32
CA TYR A 97 17.59 9.60 -14.18
C TYR A 97 18.58 9.48 -13.02
N GLN A 98 18.78 10.58 -12.30
CA GLN A 98 19.50 10.64 -11.03
C GLN A 98 18.75 11.61 -10.12
N MET A 99 18.58 11.25 -8.84
CA MET A 99 17.94 12.13 -7.86
C MET A 99 18.93 13.21 -7.41
N ASP A 100 18.47 14.46 -7.30
CA ASP A 100 19.24 15.50 -6.59
C ASP A 100 19.14 15.23 -5.08
N ILE A 101 20.30 15.04 -4.45
CA ILE A 101 20.43 14.72 -3.03
C ILE A 101 19.78 15.80 -2.15
N ASN A 102 19.77 17.06 -2.61
CA ASN A 102 19.20 18.17 -1.85
C ASN A 102 17.66 18.22 -1.88
N GLU A 103 17.04 17.46 -2.78
CA GLU A 103 15.58 17.38 -2.91
C GLU A 103 14.98 16.20 -2.14
N ASP A 104 15.83 15.29 -1.63
CA ASP A 104 15.42 14.06 -0.94
C ASP A 104 15.67 14.12 0.58
N SER A 105 14.88 13.35 1.33
CA SER A 105 14.91 13.33 2.80
C SER A 105 15.89 12.30 3.37
N GLU A 106 16.39 11.38 2.54
CA GLU A 106 17.14 10.17 2.94
C GLU A 106 18.67 10.35 2.83
N GLY A 107 19.22 11.42 3.44
CA GLY A 107 20.62 11.82 3.29
C GLY A 107 21.66 10.73 3.59
N GLU A 108 21.43 9.89 4.61
CA GLU A 108 22.37 8.82 5.02
C GLU A 108 22.54 7.73 3.94
N LEU A 109 21.52 7.49 3.12
CA LEU A 109 21.56 6.48 2.07
C LEU A 109 22.54 6.87 0.94
N TYR A 110 22.68 8.17 0.69
CA TYR A 110 23.59 8.69 -0.35
C TYR A 110 25.06 8.46 0.00
N GLU A 111 25.41 8.38 1.29
CA GLU A 111 26.77 8.02 1.73
C GLU A 111 27.15 6.57 1.33
N GLN A 112 26.14 5.74 1.07
CA GLN A 112 26.31 4.32 0.73
C GLN A 112 26.41 4.06 -0.78
N ILE A 113 26.36 5.09 -1.64
CA ILE A 113 26.43 4.91 -3.09
C ILE A 113 27.71 4.15 -3.48
N GLY A 114 27.55 3.11 -4.31
CA GLY A 114 28.63 2.22 -4.75
C GLY A 114 29.00 1.14 -3.72
N GLN A 115 28.41 1.14 -2.53
CA GLN A 115 28.60 0.10 -1.51
C GLN A 115 27.53 -0.99 -1.66
N LYS A 116 27.89 -2.22 -1.27
CA LYS A 116 26.97 -3.34 -1.16
C LYS A 116 26.36 -3.40 0.24
N ARG A 117 25.04 -3.45 0.33
CA ARG A 117 24.25 -3.54 1.57
C ARG A 117 23.20 -4.62 1.45
#